data_AF-A0A9Q0DQG9-F1
#
_entry.id   AF-A0A9Q0DQG9-F1
#
_cell.length_a   1.000
_cell.length_b   1.000
_cell.length_c   1.000
_cell.angle_alpha   90.00
_cell.angle_beta   90.00
_cell.angle_gamma   90.00
#
_symmetry.space_group_name_H-M   'P 1'
#
loop_
_entity.id
_entity.type
_entity.pdbx_description
1 polymer ?
#
loop_
_entity_poly.entity_id
_entity_poly.type
_entity_poly.pdbx_seq_one_letter_code
_entity_poly.pdbx_strand_id
1 'polypeptide(L)'
;MTAHSLFQIKRQLDKLRELVVKVTYEGDPITLQTPQMEEKRSLIIKTGVQFTTKVRLLVKLPEVDYQLKVKATFDKDLPPGRLNRQFFILTNNTKAMDVEDSSNGCLSVEFRHLQLKEKKYINGAKGNEGLLSVTEELHSLSFEAHFMVLGLSIDLETSSLPLVVISNVCQLPAGWASVMWYNLLTDEPRNLGYFGNPPRATWNQLAEVLSWQFSSFAVRGLNADQLLMLGEKLLGPGASSSDRQVSWSRFSKENIPGKTFSLWIWLESILELIRKHLQPIWNDNYIMGFVSKETERALLKGREAGTFLLRFSESHLGGITFTWVEQADSGVSKFNSVEPYTKSRLIALPFPDIIRDYKVISEGVVSENPLKFLYPDIPKDEAFSRYYTNPQSKVHPYLSAVLMPMSELPPNGSVPLPPCSSPEPPMTPGAFHMLHQQLCFDAMSPPYSE
;
A
#
# COMPACT_ATOMS: atom_id res chain seq x y z
N MET A 1 -8.50 0.01 -23.44
CA MET A 1 -9.34 -0.19 -22.24
C MET A 1 -9.39 1.14 -21.52
N THR A 2 -10.57 1.65 -21.19
CA THR A 2 -10.73 2.90 -20.41
C THR A 2 -10.48 2.61 -18.92
N ALA A 3 -10.19 3.63 -18.11
CA ALA A 3 -10.07 3.46 -16.67
C ALA A 3 -11.39 2.92 -16.09
N HIS A 4 -12.52 3.39 -16.62
CA HIS A 4 -13.84 2.81 -16.33
C HIS A 4 -13.91 1.31 -16.63
N SER A 5 -13.29 0.83 -17.72
CA SER A 5 -13.20 -0.61 -18.04
C SER A 5 -12.35 -1.36 -17.02
N LEU A 6 -11.20 -0.81 -16.60
CA LEU A 6 -10.34 -1.41 -15.57
C LEU A 6 -11.03 -1.46 -14.20
N PHE A 7 -11.78 -0.41 -13.85
CA PHE A 7 -12.58 -0.36 -12.63
C PHE A 7 -13.78 -1.31 -12.68
N GLN A 8 -14.41 -1.47 -13.85
CA GLN A 8 -15.47 -2.44 -14.06
C GLN A 8 -14.95 -3.88 -14.00
N ILE A 9 -13.75 -4.14 -14.55
CA ILE A 9 -13.03 -5.42 -14.44
C ILE A 9 -12.66 -5.69 -12.97
N LYS A 10 -12.16 -4.68 -12.23
CA LYS A 10 -11.89 -4.82 -10.80
C LYS A 10 -13.16 -5.15 -10.01
N ARG A 11 -14.27 -4.46 -10.28
CA ARG A 11 -15.57 -4.77 -9.64
C ARG A 11 -16.08 -6.17 -9.98
N GLN A 12 -15.79 -6.67 -11.18
CA GLN A 12 -16.08 -8.05 -11.57
C GLN A 12 -15.18 -9.05 -10.83
N LEU A 13 -13.89 -8.75 -10.69
CA LEU A 13 -12.95 -9.55 -9.89
C LEU A 13 -13.34 -9.59 -8.41
N ASP A 14 -13.77 -8.48 -7.83
CA ASP A 14 -14.23 -8.42 -6.44
C ASP A 14 -15.51 -9.27 -6.25
N LYS A 15 -16.45 -9.22 -7.22
CA LYS A 15 -17.62 -10.11 -7.21
C LYS A 15 -17.25 -11.58 -7.38
N LEU A 16 -16.24 -11.88 -8.19
CA LEU A 16 -15.73 -13.25 -8.34
C LEU A 16 -15.11 -13.75 -7.02
N ARG A 17 -14.39 -12.89 -6.28
CA ARG A 17 -13.87 -13.23 -4.94
C ARG A 17 -15.00 -13.49 -3.94
N GLU A 18 -16.04 -12.66 -3.92
CA GLU A 18 -17.22 -12.92 -3.08
C GLU A 18 -17.91 -14.24 -3.44
N LEU A 19 -17.89 -14.63 -4.73
CA LEU A 19 -18.42 -15.91 -5.18
C LEU A 19 -17.56 -17.08 -4.70
N VAL A 20 -16.23 -16.99 -4.76
CA VAL A 20 -15.30 -18.03 -4.28
C VAL A 20 -15.49 -18.30 -2.79
N VAL A 21 -15.76 -17.27 -1.98
CA VAL A 21 -16.07 -17.43 -0.55
C VAL A 21 -17.38 -18.20 -0.33
N LYS A 22 -18.33 -18.10 -1.27
CA LYS A 22 -19.64 -18.76 -1.18
C LYS A 22 -19.65 -20.16 -1.80
N VAL A 23 -18.89 -20.38 -2.86
CA VAL A 23 -18.80 -21.63 -3.63
C VAL A 23 -17.39 -21.74 -4.22
N THR A 24 -16.61 -22.75 -3.79
CA THR A 24 -15.31 -23.10 -4.37
C THR A 24 -15.14 -24.62 -4.43
N TYR A 25 -14.18 -25.10 -5.23
CA TYR A 25 -13.89 -26.52 -5.42
C TYR A 25 -12.39 -26.72 -5.69
N GLU A 26 -11.88 -27.95 -5.51
CA GLU A 26 -10.47 -28.23 -5.83
C GLU A 26 -10.20 -27.99 -7.32
N GLY A 27 -9.17 -27.18 -7.61
CA GLY A 27 -8.83 -26.79 -8.97
C GLY A 27 -9.59 -25.57 -9.51
N ASP A 28 -10.27 -24.80 -8.64
CA ASP A 28 -10.97 -23.58 -9.03
C ASP A 28 -10.01 -22.59 -9.72
N PRO A 29 -10.23 -22.27 -11.01
CA PRO A 29 -9.35 -21.39 -11.78
C PRO A 29 -9.26 -19.98 -11.18
N ILE A 30 -10.25 -19.54 -10.41
CA ILE A 30 -10.22 -18.25 -9.72
C ILE A 30 -9.17 -18.28 -8.61
N THR A 31 -9.14 -19.33 -7.78
CA THR A 31 -8.13 -19.51 -6.71
C THR A 31 -6.70 -19.76 -7.22
N LEU A 32 -6.55 -20.33 -8.40
CA LEU A 32 -5.25 -20.58 -9.03
C LEU A 32 -4.66 -19.32 -9.70
N GLN A 33 -5.50 -18.40 -10.16
CA GLN A 33 -5.08 -17.18 -10.85
C GLN A 33 -5.01 -15.94 -9.96
N THR A 34 -5.73 -15.89 -8.83
CA THR A 34 -5.68 -14.78 -7.87
C THR A 34 -4.28 -14.42 -7.36
N PRO A 35 -3.40 -15.37 -6.99
CA PRO A 35 -2.07 -15.04 -6.48
C PRO A 35 -1.21 -14.29 -7.51
N GLN A 36 -1.37 -14.59 -8.80
CA GLN A 36 -0.61 -13.94 -9.87
C GLN A 36 -1.10 -12.52 -10.21
N MET A 37 -2.38 -12.22 -9.96
CA MET A 37 -2.97 -10.90 -10.20
C MET A 37 -2.83 -9.93 -9.01
N GLU A 38 -2.60 -10.44 -7.80
CA GLU A 38 -2.56 -9.66 -6.56
C GLU A 38 -1.26 -8.88 -6.34
N GLU A 39 -0.17 -9.21 -7.05
CA GLU A 39 1.16 -8.88 -6.55
C GLU A 39 1.88 -7.69 -7.18
N LYS A 40 1.33 -7.05 -8.22
CA LYS A 40 2.08 -6.00 -8.93
C LYS A 40 1.35 -4.68 -8.86
N ARG A 41 1.99 -3.68 -8.22
CA ARG A 41 1.81 -2.25 -8.53
C ARG A 41 2.20 -2.02 -9.99
N SER A 42 1.39 -2.57 -10.89
CA SER A 42 1.54 -2.52 -12.33
C SER A 42 1.59 -1.06 -12.74
N LEU A 43 2.48 -0.70 -13.67
CA LEU A 43 2.81 0.69 -14.06
C LEU A 43 3.87 1.39 -13.19
N ILE A 44 4.53 0.70 -12.26
CA ILE A 44 5.78 1.19 -11.66
C ILE A 44 6.94 0.28 -12.08
N ILE A 45 8.00 0.87 -12.65
CA ILE A 45 9.20 0.15 -13.06
C ILE A 45 10.40 0.64 -12.26
N LYS A 46 11.12 -0.27 -11.63
CA LYS A 46 12.40 0.04 -10.98
C LYS A 46 13.55 -0.13 -11.97
N THR A 47 14.39 0.88 -12.12
CA THR A 47 15.60 0.80 -12.95
C THR A 47 16.51 -0.35 -12.50
N GLY A 48 17.08 -1.10 -13.43
CA GLY A 48 17.92 -2.25 -13.11
C GLY A 48 17.16 -3.49 -12.63
N VAL A 49 15.83 -3.45 -12.47
CA VAL A 49 15.01 -4.65 -12.20
C VAL A 49 14.33 -5.10 -13.49
N GLN A 50 14.24 -6.41 -13.68
CA GLN A 50 13.56 -7.01 -14.81
C GLN A 50 12.04 -6.87 -14.67
N PHE A 51 11.36 -6.51 -15.75
CA PHE A 51 9.90 -6.47 -15.83
C PHE A 51 9.41 -7.23 -17.05
N THR A 52 8.11 -7.53 -17.07
CA THR A 52 7.45 -8.28 -18.14
C THR A 52 6.27 -7.49 -18.66
N THR A 53 6.05 -7.55 -19.96
CA THR A 53 4.88 -6.97 -20.62
C THR A 53 4.44 -7.86 -21.76
N LYS A 54 3.14 -7.87 -22.05
CA LYS A 54 2.54 -8.71 -23.08
C LYS A 54 1.66 -7.84 -23.98
N VAL A 55 1.84 -8.02 -25.28
CA VAL A 55 1.03 -7.37 -26.32
C VAL A 55 0.31 -8.46 -27.11
N ARG A 56 -0.93 -8.20 -27.48
CA ARG A 56 -1.78 -9.13 -28.24
C ARG A 56 -2.36 -8.42 -29.45
N LEU A 57 -2.31 -9.09 -30.60
CA LEU A 57 -3.09 -8.71 -31.77
C LEU A 57 -4.46 -9.39 -31.68
N LEU A 58 -5.51 -8.58 -31.69
CA LEU A 58 -6.89 -9.09 -31.57
C LEU A 58 -7.40 -9.68 -32.89
N VAL A 59 -6.81 -9.29 -34.02
CA VAL A 59 -7.10 -9.86 -35.33
C VAL A 59 -6.38 -11.20 -35.44
N LYS A 60 -7.13 -12.26 -35.74
CA LYS A 60 -6.56 -13.59 -36.00
C LYS A 60 -6.06 -13.62 -37.43
N LEU A 61 -4.74 -13.62 -37.59
CA LEU A 61 -4.06 -13.74 -38.87
C LEU A 61 -3.04 -14.89 -38.75
N PRO A 62 -3.45 -16.16 -38.88
CA PRO A 62 -2.52 -17.29 -38.82
C PRO A 62 -1.42 -17.21 -39.89
N GLU A 63 -1.67 -16.50 -40.99
CA GLU A 63 -0.77 -16.38 -42.14
C GLU A 63 0.52 -15.60 -41.81
N VAL A 64 0.52 -14.80 -40.73
CA VAL A 64 1.65 -13.96 -40.31
C VAL A 64 2.32 -14.44 -39.02
N ASP A 65 2.04 -15.69 -38.64
CA ASP A 65 2.70 -16.34 -37.50
C ASP A 65 4.23 -16.33 -37.67
N TYR A 66 4.96 -15.98 -36.61
CA TYR A 66 6.41 -15.70 -36.59
C TYR A 66 6.94 -14.60 -37.55
N GLN A 67 6.11 -14.05 -38.43
CA GLN A 67 6.50 -12.97 -39.37
C GLN A 67 6.40 -11.60 -38.72
N LEU A 68 5.44 -11.40 -37.82
CA LEU A 68 5.20 -10.12 -37.16
C LEU A 68 6.21 -9.88 -36.02
N LYS A 69 7.25 -9.09 -36.29
CA LYS A 69 8.23 -8.66 -35.29
C LYS A 69 7.76 -7.38 -34.61
N VAL A 70 7.66 -7.43 -33.28
CA VAL A 70 7.29 -6.29 -32.45
C VAL A 70 8.55 -5.72 -31.80
N LYS A 71 8.73 -4.42 -31.90
CA LYS A 71 9.79 -3.66 -31.25
C LYS A 71 9.21 -2.83 -30.11
N ALA A 72 9.76 -2.98 -28.92
CA ALA A 72 9.45 -2.17 -27.76
C ALA A 72 10.40 -0.96 -27.68
N THR A 73 9.85 0.24 -27.54
CA THR A 73 10.60 1.49 -27.42
C THR A 73 10.09 2.29 -26.21
N PHE A 74 11.00 2.88 -25.45
CA PHE A 74 10.65 3.69 -24.28
C PHE A 74 10.66 5.16 -24.68
N ASP A 75 9.63 5.92 -24.27
CA ASP A 75 9.53 7.36 -24.51
C ASP A 75 9.66 7.77 -25.99
N LYS A 76 8.99 7.01 -26.87
CA LYS A 76 8.95 7.26 -28.31
C LYS A 76 8.32 8.63 -28.64
N ASP A 77 8.89 9.32 -29.61
CA ASP A 77 8.42 10.59 -30.21
C ASP A 77 8.27 11.77 -29.23
N LEU A 78 9.02 11.76 -28.13
CA LEU A 78 9.05 12.89 -27.22
C LEU A 78 10.10 13.93 -27.67
N PRO A 79 9.72 15.21 -27.82
CA PRO A 79 10.68 16.24 -28.18
C PRO A 79 11.77 16.36 -27.10
N PRO A 80 13.02 16.71 -27.51
CA PRO A 80 14.11 16.91 -26.57
C PRO A 80 13.72 17.90 -25.46
N GLY A 81 13.95 17.53 -24.21
CA GLY A 81 13.67 18.39 -23.04
C GLY A 81 12.24 18.32 -22.49
N ARG A 82 11.34 17.51 -23.07
CA ARG A 82 9.98 17.32 -22.52
C ARG A 82 9.95 16.51 -21.22
N LEU A 83 10.88 15.57 -21.07
CA LEU A 83 11.11 14.80 -19.85
C LEU A 83 12.48 15.17 -19.29
N ASN A 84 12.57 15.29 -17.97
CA ASN A 84 13.85 15.58 -17.32
C ASN A 84 14.77 14.35 -17.35
N ARG A 85 14.21 13.17 -17.13
CA ARG A 85 14.93 11.89 -17.19
C ARG A 85 14.54 11.10 -18.43
N GLN A 86 15.51 10.44 -19.03
CA GLN A 86 15.29 9.57 -20.18
C GLN A 86 15.84 8.18 -19.90
N PHE A 87 15.11 7.18 -20.37
CA PHE A 87 15.47 5.78 -20.18
C PHE A 87 15.62 5.07 -21.52
N PHE A 88 16.32 3.94 -21.49
CA PHE A 88 16.39 3.01 -22.61
C PHE A 88 16.29 1.58 -22.10
N ILE A 89 15.80 0.71 -22.97
CA ILE A 89 15.73 -0.73 -22.72
C ILE A 89 17.12 -1.33 -22.97
N LEU A 90 17.71 -1.97 -21.97
CA LEU A 90 19.05 -2.55 -22.03
C LEU A 90 19.08 -3.91 -22.75
N THR A 91 18.01 -4.67 -22.64
CA THR A 91 17.88 -6.03 -23.18
C THR A 91 17.34 -6.02 -24.60
N ASN A 92 17.27 -7.21 -25.22
CA ASN A 92 16.60 -7.34 -26.52
C ASN A 92 15.14 -6.84 -26.40
N ASN A 93 14.83 -5.85 -27.22
CA ASN A 93 13.54 -5.18 -27.26
C ASN A 93 12.74 -5.53 -28.52
N THR A 94 13.21 -6.46 -29.35
CA THR A 94 12.49 -6.92 -30.54
C THR A 94 12.19 -8.41 -30.43
N LYS A 95 10.93 -8.79 -30.58
CA LYS A 95 10.49 -10.19 -30.48
C LYS A 95 9.33 -10.46 -31.45
N ALA A 96 9.34 -11.63 -32.07
CA ALA A 96 8.25 -12.07 -32.94
C ALA A 96 7.01 -12.41 -32.10
N MET A 97 5.82 -12.11 -32.63
CA MET A 97 4.57 -12.65 -32.10
C MET A 97 4.47 -14.15 -32.42
N ASP A 98 3.81 -14.87 -31.52
CA ASP A 98 3.55 -16.32 -31.59
C ASP A 98 2.07 -16.58 -31.31
N VAL A 99 1.54 -17.66 -31.86
CA VAL A 99 0.17 -18.11 -31.60
C VAL A 99 0.11 -18.76 -30.22
N GLU A 100 -0.72 -18.19 -29.34
CA GLU A 100 -0.85 -18.73 -28.00
C GLU A 100 -2.02 -19.74 -27.91
N ASP A 101 -1.69 -21.01 -27.63
CA ASP A 101 -2.63 -22.12 -27.54
C ASP A 101 -3.75 -21.88 -26.50
N SER A 102 -3.44 -21.15 -25.42
CA SER A 102 -4.38 -20.85 -24.33
C SER A 102 -5.36 -19.70 -24.64
N SER A 103 -5.14 -18.94 -25.72
CA SER A 103 -5.91 -17.72 -26.00
C SER A 103 -6.67 -17.74 -27.34
N ASN A 104 -7.30 -18.88 -27.66
CA ASN A 104 -8.13 -19.08 -28.86
C ASN A 104 -7.40 -18.84 -30.18
N GLY A 105 -6.08 -19.05 -30.24
CA GLY A 105 -5.27 -18.90 -31.45
C GLY A 105 -5.00 -17.46 -31.88
N CYS A 106 -4.97 -16.50 -30.93
CA CYS A 106 -4.54 -15.14 -31.22
C CYS A 106 -3.02 -15.00 -31.16
N LEU A 107 -2.48 -14.10 -31.98
CA LEU A 107 -1.07 -13.73 -31.94
C LEU A 107 -0.78 -12.86 -30.72
N SER A 108 0.25 -13.23 -29.97
CA SER A 108 0.73 -12.44 -28.84
C SER A 108 2.25 -12.48 -28.74
N VAL A 109 2.82 -11.47 -28.12
CA VAL A 109 4.23 -11.43 -27.76
C VAL A 109 4.38 -11.06 -26.31
N GLU A 110 5.11 -11.89 -25.57
CA GLU A 110 5.48 -11.61 -24.19
C GLU A 110 6.97 -11.25 -24.13
N PHE A 111 7.26 -10.01 -23.76
CA PHE A 111 8.61 -9.56 -23.47
C PHE A 111 8.92 -9.84 -22.01
N ARG A 112 9.64 -10.95 -21.76
CA ARG A 112 10.18 -11.27 -20.44
C ARG A 112 11.55 -10.62 -20.28
N HIS A 113 11.92 -10.31 -19.04
CA HIS A 113 13.26 -9.81 -18.69
C HIS A 113 13.64 -8.44 -19.27
N LEU A 114 12.67 -7.59 -19.62
CA LEU A 114 12.99 -6.21 -20.02
C LEU A 114 13.63 -5.46 -18.85
N GLN A 115 14.67 -4.67 -19.10
CA GLN A 115 15.34 -3.89 -18.07
C GLN A 115 15.57 -2.46 -18.54
N LEU A 116 15.22 -1.47 -17.70
CA LEU A 116 15.46 -0.06 -17.97
C LEU A 116 16.76 0.43 -17.34
N LYS A 117 17.47 1.29 -18.08
CA LYS A 117 18.61 2.06 -17.60
C LYS A 117 18.45 3.53 -17.97
N GLU A 118 18.82 4.42 -17.05
CA GLU A 118 18.80 5.86 -17.26
C GLU A 118 19.93 6.30 -18.20
N LYS A 119 19.62 7.20 -19.13
CA LYS A 119 20.62 7.84 -20.00
C LYS A 119 21.35 8.93 -19.20
N LYS A 120 22.66 8.77 -19.02
CA LYS A 120 23.52 9.80 -18.42
C LYS A 120 24.09 10.71 -19.51
N TYR A 121 23.84 12.01 -19.44
CA TYR A 121 24.47 12.99 -20.32
C TYR A 121 25.80 13.45 -19.70
N ILE A 122 26.88 13.43 -20.48
CA ILE A 122 28.25 13.70 -20.00
C ILE A 122 28.55 15.21 -19.94
N ASN A 123 27.83 16.05 -20.70
CA ASN A 123 28.05 17.50 -20.75
C ASN A 123 26.74 18.26 -20.55
N GLY A 124 26.68 19.08 -19.49
CA GLY A 124 25.67 20.12 -19.32
C GLY A 124 24.96 20.06 -17.98
N ALA A 125 25.30 21.03 -17.11
CA ALA A 125 24.62 21.52 -15.91
C ALA A 125 23.99 20.47 -14.98
N LYS A 126 24.28 20.56 -13.66
CA LYS A 126 23.41 20.02 -12.61
C LYS A 126 21.96 20.24 -13.05
N GLY A 127 21.27 19.15 -13.41
CA GLY A 127 19.94 19.23 -14.01
C GLY A 127 19.11 20.15 -13.12
N ASN A 128 18.49 21.17 -13.71
CA ASN A 128 17.46 21.93 -13.01
C ASN A 128 16.57 20.89 -12.33
N GLU A 129 16.42 20.98 -11.00
CA GLU A 129 15.39 20.21 -10.31
C GLU A 129 14.11 20.49 -11.08
N GLY A 130 13.62 19.46 -11.78
CA GLY A 130 12.42 19.60 -12.59
C GLY A 130 11.28 20.09 -11.71
N LEU A 131 10.33 20.83 -12.28
CA LEU A 131 9.14 21.29 -11.55
C LEU A 131 8.36 20.12 -10.92
N LEU A 132 8.52 18.91 -11.48
CA LEU A 132 7.89 17.67 -11.04
C LEU A 132 8.87 16.81 -10.26
N SER A 133 8.38 16.11 -9.24
CA SER A 133 9.18 15.12 -8.54
C SER A 133 9.42 13.87 -9.41
N VAL A 134 10.45 13.10 -9.07
CA VAL A 134 10.76 11.82 -9.74
C VAL A 134 9.55 10.88 -9.85
N THR A 135 8.65 10.90 -8.87
CA THR A 135 7.48 10.02 -8.85
C THR A 135 6.27 10.59 -9.59
N GLU A 136 6.35 11.83 -10.06
CA GLU A 136 5.32 12.53 -10.86
C GLU A 136 5.65 12.55 -12.35
N GLU A 137 6.89 12.19 -12.71
CA GLU A 137 7.29 12.02 -14.09
C GLU A 137 6.70 10.72 -14.65
N LEU A 138 5.85 10.89 -15.65
CA LEU A 138 5.19 9.79 -16.35
C LEU A 138 5.94 9.48 -17.65
N HIS A 139 6.09 8.19 -17.90
CA HIS A 139 6.74 7.65 -19.09
C HIS A 139 5.79 6.72 -19.83
N SER A 140 6.16 6.29 -21.04
CA SER A 140 5.35 5.37 -21.83
C SER A 140 6.21 4.34 -22.55
N LEU A 141 5.76 3.07 -22.51
CA LEU A 141 6.33 2.00 -23.30
C LEU A 141 5.51 1.84 -24.58
N SER A 142 6.14 2.05 -25.73
CA SER A 142 5.52 1.96 -27.06
C SER A 142 5.92 0.64 -27.72
N PHE A 143 5.02 0.09 -28.51
CA PHE A 143 5.19 -1.14 -29.26
C PHE A 143 4.86 -0.89 -30.70
N GLU A 144 5.82 -1.20 -31.57
CA GLU A 144 5.74 -0.97 -32.99
C GLU A 144 5.89 -2.31 -33.71
N ALA A 145 5.03 -2.56 -34.67
CA ALA A 145 5.13 -3.74 -35.52
C ALA A 145 4.79 -3.35 -36.95
N HIS A 146 5.50 -3.95 -37.90
CA HIS A 146 5.29 -3.72 -39.32
C HIS A 146 5.14 -5.07 -40.00
N PHE A 147 4.15 -5.20 -40.87
CA PHE A 147 3.96 -6.42 -41.65
C PHE A 147 3.24 -6.13 -42.97
N MET A 148 3.39 -7.06 -43.90
CA MET A 148 2.77 -7.01 -45.22
C MET A 148 1.80 -8.17 -45.38
N VAL A 149 0.54 -7.88 -45.68
CA VAL A 149 -0.50 -8.88 -45.96
C VAL A 149 -1.22 -8.51 -47.24
N LEU A 150 -1.31 -9.46 -48.17
CA LEU A 150 -1.99 -9.28 -49.46
C LEU A 150 -1.51 -8.04 -50.26
N GLY A 151 -0.22 -7.72 -50.16
CA GLY A 151 0.39 -6.54 -50.80
C GLY A 151 0.13 -5.21 -50.07
N LEU A 152 -0.59 -5.21 -48.95
CA LEU A 152 -0.78 -4.04 -48.09
C LEU A 152 0.31 -3.99 -47.01
N SER A 153 1.02 -2.88 -46.96
CA SER A 153 1.98 -2.55 -45.91
C SER A 153 1.23 -1.90 -44.74
N ILE A 154 1.27 -2.52 -43.56
CA ILE A 154 0.55 -2.05 -42.37
C ILE A 154 1.54 -1.80 -41.24
N ASP A 155 1.53 -0.57 -40.73
CA ASP A 155 2.23 -0.18 -39.50
C ASP A 155 1.25 -0.20 -38.32
N LEU A 156 1.60 -0.95 -37.28
CA LEU A 156 0.87 -1.02 -36.02
C LEU A 156 1.67 -0.32 -34.93
N GLU A 157 1.02 0.57 -34.20
CA GLU A 157 1.58 1.19 -32.99
C GLU A 157 0.56 1.09 -31.85
N THR A 158 1.06 0.78 -30.66
CA THR A 158 0.29 0.89 -29.41
C THR A 158 1.21 1.26 -28.27
N SER A 159 0.66 1.76 -27.16
CA SER A 159 1.43 2.15 -25.98
C SER A 159 0.81 1.63 -24.69
N SER A 160 1.64 1.48 -23.66
CA SER A 160 1.17 1.24 -22.30
C SER A 160 0.39 2.45 -21.78
N LEU A 161 -0.35 2.25 -20.68
CA LEU A 161 -0.73 3.37 -19.83
C LEU A 161 0.53 4.06 -19.28
N PRO A 162 0.43 5.33 -18.86
CA PRO A 162 1.56 6.03 -18.30
C PRO A 162 2.09 5.35 -17.05
N LEU A 163 3.40 5.26 -16.96
CA LEU A 163 4.12 4.51 -15.95
C LEU A 163 5.15 5.38 -15.24
N VAL A 164 5.44 5.05 -13.99
CA VAL A 164 6.41 5.76 -13.15
C VAL A 164 7.69 4.95 -13.09
N VAL A 165 8.83 5.61 -13.31
CA VAL A 165 10.16 4.99 -13.21
C VAL A 165 10.86 5.42 -11.92
N ILE A 166 11.14 4.44 -11.07
CA ILE A 166 11.80 4.62 -9.77
C ILE A 166 13.21 4.04 -9.78
N SER A 167 14.09 4.58 -8.94
CA SER A 167 15.44 4.07 -8.75
C SER A 167 15.53 3.20 -7.48
N ASN A 168 14.70 3.50 -6.48
CA ASN A 168 14.67 2.81 -5.19
C ASN A 168 13.23 2.45 -4.78
N VAL A 169 13.07 1.31 -4.10
CA VAL A 169 11.78 0.79 -3.61
C VAL A 169 11.14 1.74 -2.60
N CYS A 170 11.91 2.56 -1.89
CA CYS A 170 11.36 3.60 -1.01
C CYS A 170 10.51 4.65 -1.74
N GLN A 171 10.65 4.77 -3.08
CA GLN A 171 9.83 5.66 -3.91
C GLN A 171 8.52 4.99 -4.37
N LEU A 172 8.37 3.68 -4.16
CA LEU A 172 7.21 2.91 -4.57
C LEU A 172 5.88 3.43 -3.99
N PRO A 173 5.80 3.89 -2.71
CA PRO A 173 4.58 4.49 -2.17
C PRO A 173 4.17 5.74 -2.95
N ALA A 174 5.08 6.70 -3.12
CA ALA A 174 4.79 7.94 -3.83
C ALA A 174 4.50 7.71 -5.33
N GLY A 175 5.24 6.82 -5.98
CA GLY A 175 4.95 6.42 -7.37
C GLY A 175 3.57 5.78 -7.54
N TRP A 176 3.12 5.00 -6.55
CA TRP A 176 1.79 4.40 -6.58
C TRP A 176 0.68 5.43 -6.43
N ALA A 177 0.87 6.45 -5.58
CA ALA A 177 -0.08 7.56 -5.52
C ALA A 177 -0.24 8.25 -6.89
N SER A 178 0.85 8.46 -7.63
CA SER A 178 0.77 9.05 -8.96
C SER A 178 0.00 8.17 -9.94
N VAL A 179 0.27 6.86 -9.95
CA VAL A 179 -0.46 5.91 -10.79
C VAL A 179 -1.95 5.89 -10.45
N MET A 180 -2.31 5.86 -9.16
CA MET A 180 -3.71 5.90 -8.74
C MET A 180 -4.38 7.21 -9.14
N TRP A 181 -3.73 8.36 -8.91
CA TRP A 181 -4.31 9.67 -9.21
C TRP A 181 -4.50 9.91 -10.69
N TYR A 182 -3.60 9.38 -11.53
CA TYR A 182 -3.74 9.39 -12.98
C TYR A 182 -4.96 8.57 -13.41
N ASN A 183 -4.98 7.28 -13.06
CA ASN A 183 -6.03 6.37 -13.51
C ASN A 183 -7.41 6.70 -12.91
N LEU A 184 -7.48 7.42 -11.79
CA LEU A 184 -8.75 7.82 -11.18
C LEU A 184 -9.46 8.93 -11.98
N LEU A 185 -8.71 9.88 -12.54
CA LEU A 185 -9.28 11.15 -13.01
C LEU A 185 -9.11 11.40 -14.51
N THR A 186 -8.42 10.53 -15.23
CA THR A 186 -8.31 10.64 -16.69
C THR A 186 -8.42 9.28 -17.39
N ASP A 187 -9.08 9.30 -18.54
CA ASP A 187 -9.13 8.21 -19.52
C ASP A 187 -8.13 8.44 -20.68
N GLU A 188 -7.39 9.55 -20.67
CA GLU A 188 -6.39 9.84 -21.70
C GLU A 188 -5.22 8.85 -21.56
N PRO A 189 -4.83 8.11 -22.63
CA PRO A 189 -3.82 7.07 -22.51
C PRO A 189 -2.37 7.61 -22.55
N ARG A 190 -2.13 8.86 -22.96
CA ARG A 190 -0.77 9.38 -23.24
C ARG A 190 -0.53 10.82 -22.74
N ASN A 191 -1.19 11.23 -21.65
CA ASN A 191 -0.96 12.54 -21.03
C ASN A 191 0.21 12.49 -20.04
N LEU A 192 1.45 12.55 -20.55
CA LEU A 192 2.66 12.50 -19.71
C LEU A 192 2.89 13.79 -18.89
N GLY A 193 2.25 14.90 -19.26
CA GLY A 193 2.36 16.19 -18.56
C GLY A 193 1.34 16.39 -17.44
N TYR A 194 0.62 15.34 -17.06
CA TYR A 194 -0.56 15.39 -16.19
C TYR A 194 -0.31 16.06 -14.83
N PHE A 195 0.82 15.78 -14.19
CA PHE A 195 1.16 16.35 -12.88
C PHE A 195 1.62 17.81 -12.93
N GLY A 196 1.72 18.43 -14.11
CA GLY A 196 1.93 19.87 -14.23
C GLY A 196 0.74 20.69 -13.70
N ASN A 197 -0.49 20.17 -13.86
CA ASN A 197 -1.71 20.76 -13.29
C ASN A 197 -2.75 19.67 -13.02
N PRO A 198 -2.56 18.86 -11.97
CA PRO A 198 -3.40 17.69 -11.73
C PRO A 198 -4.83 18.13 -11.31
N PRO A 199 -5.88 17.51 -11.90
CA PRO A 199 -7.26 17.78 -11.50
C PRO A 199 -7.53 17.35 -10.05
N ARG A 200 -8.61 17.89 -9.49
CA ARG A 200 -9.08 17.53 -8.15
C ARG A 200 -10.03 16.33 -8.22
N ALA A 201 -9.86 15.38 -7.30
CA ALA A 201 -10.76 14.24 -7.16
C ALA A 201 -11.95 14.58 -6.27
N THR A 202 -13.14 14.06 -6.54
CA THR A 202 -14.21 14.08 -5.53
C THR A 202 -13.90 13.09 -4.41
N TRP A 203 -14.38 13.34 -3.20
CA TRP A 203 -14.20 12.41 -2.08
C TRP A 203 -14.77 11.02 -2.39
N ASN A 204 -15.93 10.94 -3.03
CA ASN A 204 -16.55 9.65 -3.37
C ASN A 204 -15.65 8.78 -4.26
N GLN A 205 -15.07 9.37 -5.31
CA GLN A 205 -14.13 8.69 -6.20
C GLN A 205 -12.88 8.24 -5.43
N LEU A 206 -12.32 9.11 -4.60
CA LEU A 206 -11.12 8.79 -3.83
C LEU A 206 -11.39 7.72 -2.75
N ALA A 207 -12.51 7.80 -2.04
CA ALA A 207 -12.92 6.86 -1.01
C ALA A 207 -13.08 5.44 -1.55
N GLU A 208 -13.67 5.29 -2.74
CA GLU A 208 -13.79 4.01 -3.43
C GLU A 208 -12.40 3.43 -3.76
N VAL A 209 -11.50 4.25 -4.32
CA VAL A 209 -10.13 3.84 -4.65
C VAL A 209 -9.32 3.47 -3.42
N LEU A 210 -9.50 4.20 -2.30
CA LEU A 210 -8.87 3.87 -1.03
C LEU A 210 -9.37 2.51 -0.53
N SER A 211 -10.69 2.29 -0.49
CA SER A 211 -11.27 1.01 -0.09
C SER A 211 -10.74 -0.15 -0.93
N TRP A 212 -10.59 0.07 -2.24
CA TRP A 212 -9.98 -0.86 -3.18
C TRP A 212 -8.50 -1.18 -2.92
N GLN A 213 -7.74 -0.29 -2.29
CA GLN A 213 -6.38 -0.61 -1.87
C GLN A 213 -6.40 -1.65 -0.76
N PHE A 214 -7.27 -1.46 0.23
CA PHE A 214 -7.41 -2.40 1.34
C PHE A 214 -7.92 -3.76 0.84
N SER A 215 -8.90 -3.80 -0.08
CA SER A 215 -9.40 -5.06 -0.65
C SER A 215 -8.44 -5.76 -1.61
N SER A 216 -7.43 -5.07 -2.16
CA SER A 216 -6.40 -5.74 -2.97
C SER A 216 -5.31 -6.40 -2.12
N PHE A 217 -5.00 -5.84 -0.94
CA PHE A 217 -3.95 -6.37 -0.06
C PHE A 217 -4.51 -7.27 1.06
N ALA A 218 -5.80 -7.15 1.35
CA ALA A 218 -6.52 -7.93 2.33
C ALA A 218 -7.87 -8.39 1.74
N VAL A 219 -8.56 -9.32 2.38
CA VAL A 219 -9.85 -9.84 1.87
C VAL A 219 -10.96 -8.78 1.95
N ARG A 220 -10.70 -7.68 2.68
CA ARG A 220 -11.70 -6.68 3.04
C ARG A 220 -11.20 -5.24 2.81
N GLY A 221 -12.07 -4.42 2.23
CA GLY A 221 -11.91 -2.98 2.07
C GLY A 221 -12.25 -2.17 3.33
N LEU A 222 -12.50 -0.86 3.15
CA LEU A 222 -12.89 0.05 4.22
C LEU A 222 -14.42 0.15 4.35
N ASN A 223 -14.92 0.21 5.58
CA ASN A 223 -16.35 0.44 5.86
C ASN A 223 -16.69 1.95 5.89
N ALA A 224 -17.99 2.26 6.01
CA ALA A 224 -18.49 3.64 5.99
C ALA A 224 -17.90 4.51 7.10
N ASP A 225 -17.77 3.99 8.32
CA ASP A 225 -17.24 4.74 9.46
C ASP A 225 -15.74 5.04 9.31
N GLN A 226 -14.98 4.07 8.81
CA GLN A 226 -13.55 4.22 8.51
C GLN A 226 -13.33 5.26 7.40
N LEU A 227 -14.15 5.20 6.34
CA LEU A 227 -14.11 6.19 5.27
C LEU A 227 -14.53 7.57 5.77
N LEU A 228 -15.53 7.67 6.65
CA LEU A 228 -15.95 8.94 7.23
C LEU A 228 -14.79 9.59 8.01
N MET A 229 -14.11 8.84 8.86
CA MET A 229 -12.94 9.33 9.61
C MET A 229 -11.82 9.83 8.68
N LEU A 230 -11.52 9.08 7.61
CA LEU A 230 -10.52 9.50 6.61
C LEU A 230 -10.95 10.77 5.86
N GLY A 231 -12.23 10.89 5.53
CA GLY A 231 -12.80 12.07 4.90
C GLY A 231 -12.67 13.29 5.79
N GLU A 232 -13.05 13.18 7.06
CA GLU A 232 -12.89 14.26 8.05
C GLU A 232 -11.42 14.64 8.26
N LYS A 233 -10.50 13.66 8.27
CA LYS A 233 -9.07 13.93 8.38
C LYS A 233 -8.53 14.72 7.19
N LEU A 234 -9.05 14.48 5.98
CA LEU A 234 -8.57 15.11 4.76
C LEU A 234 -9.21 16.48 4.50
N LEU A 235 -10.51 16.58 4.74
CA LEU A 235 -11.38 17.70 4.36
C LEU A 235 -11.83 18.56 5.56
N GLY A 236 -11.52 18.15 6.79
CA GLY A 236 -11.92 18.80 8.04
C GLY A 236 -13.32 18.39 8.54
N PRO A 237 -13.74 18.91 9.71
CA PRO A 237 -15.04 18.59 10.32
C PRO A 237 -16.22 18.94 9.39
N GLY A 238 -17.26 18.10 9.38
CA GLY A 238 -18.47 18.33 8.58
C GLY A 238 -18.30 18.04 7.08
N ALA A 239 -17.35 17.20 6.71
CA ALA A 239 -17.01 16.86 5.33
C ALA A 239 -17.89 15.80 4.66
N SER A 240 -19.03 15.41 5.25
CA SER A 240 -19.96 14.42 4.68
C SER A 240 -20.67 14.87 3.39
N SER A 241 -20.32 16.03 2.83
CA SER A 241 -20.76 16.47 1.50
C SER A 241 -19.96 15.73 0.42
N SER A 242 -20.68 14.88 -0.33
CA SER A 242 -20.20 14.10 -1.50
C SER A 242 -19.45 14.91 -2.56
N ASP A 243 -19.63 16.23 -2.58
CA ASP A 243 -19.13 17.12 -3.64
C ASP A 243 -17.80 17.81 -3.28
N ARG A 244 -17.26 17.55 -2.08
CA ARG A 244 -15.97 18.12 -1.69
C ARG A 244 -14.83 17.52 -2.52
N GLN A 245 -14.03 18.41 -3.09
CA GLN A 245 -12.90 18.07 -3.94
C GLN A 245 -11.59 18.06 -3.16
N VAL A 246 -10.76 17.06 -3.43
CA VAL A 246 -9.41 16.85 -2.87
C VAL A 246 -8.38 17.16 -3.95
N SER A 247 -7.40 18.02 -3.64
CA SER A 247 -6.27 18.27 -4.54
C SER A 247 -5.20 17.20 -4.40
N TRP A 248 -4.43 16.97 -5.47
CA TRP A 248 -3.25 16.11 -5.46
C TRP A 248 -2.26 16.47 -4.33
N SER A 249 -2.02 17.76 -4.16
CA SER A 249 -1.16 18.29 -3.09
C SER A 249 -1.65 17.84 -1.71
N ARG A 250 -2.95 17.99 -1.43
CA ARG A 250 -3.54 17.60 -0.15
C ARG A 250 -3.46 16.10 0.13
N PHE A 251 -3.57 15.29 -0.92
CA PHE A 251 -3.53 13.83 -0.82
C PHE A 251 -2.10 13.30 -0.61
N SER A 252 -1.13 13.75 -1.41
CA SER A 252 0.19 13.13 -1.48
C SER A 252 1.38 14.02 -1.07
N LYS A 253 1.27 15.35 -1.11
CA LYS A 253 2.41 16.28 -0.86
C LYS A 253 2.36 16.94 0.52
N GLU A 254 1.21 17.50 0.87
CA GLU A 254 1.03 18.23 2.13
C GLU A 254 1.05 17.28 3.30
N ASN A 255 1.74 17.69 4.36
CA ASN A 255 1.70 16.99 5.62
C ASN A 255 0.34 17.16 6.29
N ILE A 256 -0.12 16.11 6.97
CA ILE A 256 -1.28 16.20 7.85
C ILE A 256 -0.98 17.26 8.93
N PRO A 257 -1.94 18.12 9.31
CA PRO A 257 -1.73 19.12 10.36
C PRO A 257 -1.12 18.52 11.62
N GLY A 258 0.02 19.04 12.06
CA GLY A 258 0.76 18.57 13.23
C GLY A 258 1.53 17.25 13.04
N LYS A 259 1.76 16.82 11.79
CA LYS A 259 2.55 15.62 11.43
C LYS A 259 3.63 15.95 10.42
N THR A 260 4.60 15.04 10.26
CA THR A 260 5.74 15.16 9.34
C THR A 260 5.54 14.39 8.02
N PHE A 261 4.35 13.82 7.81
CA PHE A 261 4.04 12.96 6.67
C PHE A 261 2.68 13.30 6.06
N SER A 262 2.50 12.98 4.77
CA SER A 262 1.24 13.15 4.04
C SER A 262 0.24 12.03 4.32
N LEU A 263 -1.03 12.26 3.95
CA LEU A 263 -2.09 11.27 4.13
C LEU A 263 -1.76 9.95 3.44
N TRP A 264 -1.32 10.02 2.19
CA TRP A 264 -1.03 8.82 1.42
C TRP A 264 0.11 7.98 2.02
N ILE A 265 1.21 8.60 2.44
CA ILE A 265 2.33 7.87 3.06
C ILE A 265 1.91 7.20 4.37
N TRP A 266 1.06 7.87 5.15
CA TRP A 266 0.47 7.28 6.35
C TRP A 266 -0.40 6.06 6.06
N LEU A 267 -1.30 6.17 5.08
CA LEU A 267 -2.18 5.07 4.66
C LEU A 267 -1.38 3.89 4.08
N GLU A 268 -0.37 4.17 3.28
CA GLU A 268 0.47 3.13 2.69
C GLU A 268 1.26 2.37 3.76
N SER A 269 1.77 3.08 4.77
CA SER A 269 2.44 2.45 5.91
C SER A 269 1.51 1.54 6.71
N ILE A 270 0.22 1.92 6.83
CA ILE A 270 -0.81 1.08 7.45
C ILE A 270 -1.10 -0.15 6.58
N LEU A 271 -1.22 0.01 5.26
CA LEU A 271 -1.41 -1.10 4.33
C LEU A 271 -0.24 -2.10 4.42
N GLU A 272 1.02 -1.62 4.49
CA GLU A 272 2.18 -2.49 4.70
C GLU A 272 2.09 -3.23 6.05
N LEU A 273 1.71 -2.53 7.12
CA LEU A 273 1.55 -3.12 8.45
C LEU A 273 0.51 -4.23 8.46
N ILE A 274 -0.66 -3.98 7.85
CA ILE A 274 -1.73 -4.97 7.72
C ILE A 274 -1.21 -6.17 6.95
N ARG A 275 -0.65 -5.95 5.76
CA ARG A 275 -0.18 -7.01 4.87
C ARG A 275 0.86 -7.92 5.55
N LYS A 276 1.76 -7.36 6.35
CA LYS A 276 2.88 -8.13 6.93
C LYS A 276 2.57 -8.73 8.29
N HIS A 277 1.71 -8.10 9.10
CA HIS A 277 1.59 -8.46 10.52
C HIS A 277 0.15 -8.62 11.02
N LEU A 278 -0.85 -8.07 10.34
CA LEU A 278 -2.22 -7.98 10.87
C LEU A 278 -3.29 -8.54 9.91
N GLN A 279 -2.90 -9.18 8.81
CA GLN A 279 -3.84 -9.59 7.76
C GLN A 279 -4.97 -10.49 8.28
N PRO A 280 -4.72 -11.54 9.11
CA PRO A 280 -5.81 -12.39 9.60
C PRO A 280 -6.82 -11.61 10.46
N ILE A 281 -6.33 -10.88 11.47
CA ILE A 281 -7.18 -10.10 12.39
C ILE A 281 -7.90 -8.92 11.72
N TRP A 282 -7.34 -8.37 10.63
CA TRP A 282 -8.02 -7.37 9.81
C TRP A 282 -9.19 -7.97 9.02
N ASN A 283 -8.97 -9.14 8.41
CA ASN A 283 -10.00 -9.84 7.63
C ASN A 283 -11.20 -10.24 8.49
N ASP A 284 -10.94 -10.65 9.73
CA ASP A 284 -11.97 -11.03 10.71
C ASP A 284 -12.67 -9.83 11.38
N ASN A 285 -12.39 -8.59 10.94
CA ASN A 285 -13.02 -7.36 11.44
C ASN A 285 -12.80 -7.09 12.94
N TYR A 286 -11.70 -7.58 13.51
CA TYR A 286 -11.34 -7.29 14.90
C TYR A 286 -10.60 -5.96 15.07
N ILE A 287 -10.11 -5.37 13.98
CA ILE A 287 -9.47 -4.06 13.97
C ILE A 287 -10.47 -3.00 13.50
N MET A 288 -10.81 -2.05 14.37
CA MET A 288 -11.60 -0.88 13.96
C MET A 288 -10.77 0.05 13.07
N GLY A 289 -9.49 0.22 13.39
CA GLY A 289 -8.50 0.83 12.50
C GLY A 289 -8.59 2.36 12.44
N PHE A 290 -9.51 2.88 11.63
CA PHE A 290 -9.66 4.32 11.40
C PHE A 290 -10.76 4.91 12.29
N VAL A 291 -10.39 5.31 13.50
CA VAL A 291 -11.28 5.98 14.46
C VAL A 291 -10.52 7.10 15.17
N SER A 292 -11.15 8.27 15.35
CA SER A 292 -10.56 9.39 16.07
C SER A 292 -10.51 9.12 17.58
N LYS A 293 -9.62 9.79 18.30
CA LYS A 293 -9.52 9.67 19.77
C LYS A 293 -10.83 10.04 20.47
N GLU A 294 -11.54 11.03 19.94
CA GLU A 294 -12.81 11.51 20.47
C GLU A 294 -13.89 10.43 20.32
N THR A 295 -13.97 9.83 19.12
CA THR A 295 -14.93 8.77 18.82
C THR A 295 -14.61 7.49 19.59
N GLU A 296 -13.33 7.09 19.65
CA GLU A 296 -12.87 5.94 20.44
C GLU A 296 -13.29 6.06 21.91
N ARG A 297 -13.07 7.22 22.54
CA ARG A 297 -13.47 7.47 23.93
C ARG A 297 -14.98 7.46 24.09
N ALA A 298 -15.73 8.01 23.13
CA ALA A 298 -17.18 7.97 23.15
C ALA A 298 -17.74 6.54 23.06
N LEU A 299 -17.14 5.68 22.24
CA LEU A 299 -17.55 4.28 22.08
C LEU A 299 -17.25 3.44 23.31
N LEU A 300 -16.12 3.68 23.97
CA LEU A 300 -15.71 2.98 25.19
C LEU A 300 -16.41 3.53 26.45
N LYS A 301 -16.96 4.75 26.42
CA LYS A 301 -17.65 5.33 27.57
C LYS A 301 -18.89 4.52 27.92
N GLY A 302 -18.99 4.10 29.17
CA GLY A 302 -20.12 3.29 29.67
C GLY A 302 -20.04 1.80 29.31
N ARG A 303 -18.93 1.34 28.72
CA ARG A 303 -18.65 -0.10 28.53
C ARG A 303 -18.04 -0.70 29.80
N GLU A 304 -18.04 -2.03 29.86
CA GLU A 304 -17.47 -2.79 30.98
C GLU A 304 -15.96 -2.55 31.10
N ALA A 305 -15.46 -2.51 32.34
CA ALA A 305 -14.03 -2.34 32.60
C ALA A 305 -13.22 -3.46 31.94
N GLY A 306 -12.18 -3.07 31.20
CA GLY A 306 -11.37 -3.96 30.38
C GLY A 306 -11.88 -4.17 28.96
N THR A 307 -12.94 -3.48 28.56
CA THR A 307 -13.31 -3.36 27.13
C THR A 307 -12.25 -2.54 26.41
N PHE A 308 -11.74 -3.06 25.30
CA PHE A 308 -10.68 -2.43 24.51
C PHE A 308 -11.01 -2.35 23.02
N LEU A 309 -10.35 -1.41 22.34
CA LEU A 309 -10.53 -1.11 20.93
C LEU A 309 -9.16 -1.04 20.25
N LEU A 310 -9.07 -1.59 19.03
CA LEU A 310 -7.87 -1.57 18.20
C LEU A 310 -7.95 -0.49 17.11
N ARG A 311 -6.96 0.41 17.05
CA ARG A 311 -6.89 1.47 16.03
C ARG A 311 -5.48 1.70 15.50
N PHE A 312 -5.38 2.26 14.30
CA PHE A 312 -4.11 2.69 13.74
C PHE A 312 -3.66 4.01 14.37
N SER A 313 -2.35 4.16 14.52
CA SER A 313 -1.76 5.37 15.06
C SER A 313 -1.86 6.50 14.06
N GLU A 314 -2.41 7.63 14.49
CA GLU A 314 -2.37 8.87 13.73
C GLU A 314 -1.05 9.64 13.91
N SER A 315 -0.18 9.21 14.83
CA SER A 315 1.09 9.88 15.15
C SER A 315 2.31 9.17 14.59
N HIS A 316 2.25 7.84 14.42
CA HIS A 316 3.36 7.03 13.94
C HIS A 316 3.00 6.39 12.60
N LEU A 317 3.94 6.41 11.65
CA LEU A 317 3.78 5.69 10.39
C LEU A 317 3.70 4.19 10.65
N GLY A 318 2.64 3.55 10.15
CA GLY A 318 2.49 2.09 10.23
C GLY A 318 2.49 1.56 11.67
N GLY A 319 1.79 2.24 12.58
CA GLY A 319 1.62 1.79 13.97
C GLY A 319 0.19 1.34 14.27
N ILE A 320 0.05 0.30 15.09
CA ILE A 320 -1.23 -0.12 15.71
C ILE A 320 -1.18 0.11 17.21
N THR A 321 -2.27 0.57 17.81
CA THR A 321 -2.42 0.76 19.25
C THR A 321 -3.78 0.22 19.71
N PHE A 322 -3.92 0.07 21.01
CA PHE A 322 -5.19 -0.24 21.64
C PHE A 322 -5.45 0.68 22.82
N THR A 323 -6.73 0.94 23.05
CA THR A 323 -7.22 1.73 24.18
C THR A 323 -8.22 0.90 24.95
N TRP A 324 -8.11 0.89 26.28
CA TRP A 324 -9.07 0.22 27.15
C TRP A 324 -9.68 1.19 28.17
N VAL A 325 -10.88 0.84 28.63
CA VAL A 325 -11.59 1.58 29.68
C VAL A 325 -11.41 0.91 31.03
N GLU A 326 -11.13 1.72 32.05
CA GLU A 326 -11.15 1.35 33.46
C GLU A 326 -12.24 2.16 34.16
N GLN A 327 -12.98 1.52 35.07
CA GLN A 327 -13.83 2.25 36.01
C GLN A 327 -13.01 2.62 37.22
N ALA A 328 -12.89 3.93 37.48
CA ALA A 328 -12.35 4.40 38.75
C ALA A 328 -13.41 4.23 39.86
N ASP A 329 -12.96 4.14 41.11
CA ASP A 329 -13.83 4.08 42.31
C ASP A 329 -14.81 5.26 42.40
N SER A 330 -14.51 6.37 41.71
CA SER A 330 -15.37 7.56 41.60
C SER A 330 -16.49 7.45 40.57
N GLY A 331 -16.62 6.33 39.86
CA GLY A 331 -17.59 6.12 38.77
C GLY A 331 -17.23 6.80 37.44
N VAL A 332 -16.09 7.50 37.37
CA VAL A 332 -15.60 8.12 36.15
C VAL A 332 -14.81 7.11 35.32
N SER A 333 -15.13 6.98 34.04
CA SER A 333 -14.37 6.15 33.09
C SER A 333 -12.99 6.77 32.80
N LYS A 334 -11.93 6.03 33.11
CA LYS A 334 -10.55 6.34 32.72
C LYS A 334 -10.22 5.57 31.43
N PHE A 335 -9.52 6.22 30.50
CA PHE A 335 -9.09 5.60 29.25
C PHE A 335 -7.57 5.60 29.17
N ASN A 336 -6.99 4.43 28.96
CA ASN A 336 -5.55 4.26 28.81
C ASN A 336 -5.26 3.76 27.39
N SER A 337 -4.27 4.36 26.73
CA SER A 337 -3.81 3.95 25.40
C SER A 337 -2.32 3.62 25.46
N VAL A 338 -1.91 2.56 24.78
CA VAL A 338 -0.50 2.18 24.70
C VAL A 338 0.25 2.94 23.62
N GLU A 339 1.57 3.05 23.80
CA GLU A 339 2.45 3.47 22.72
C GLU A 339 2.25 2.56 21.49
N PRO A 340 2.10 3.10 20.28
CA PRO A 340 1.84 2.30 19.09
C PRO A 340 2.96 1.29 18.79
N TYR A 341 2.55 0.07 18.48
CA TYR A 341 3.43 -0.98 17.98
C TYR A 341 3.62 -0.80 16.48
N THR A 342 4.86 -0.51 16.09
CA THR A 342 5.29 -0.43 14.69
C THR A 342 5.85 -1.78 14.23
N LYS A 343 6.11 -1.89 12.92
CA LYS A 343 6.74 -3.05 12.29
C LYS A 343 7.95 -3.60 13.06
N SER A 344 8.84 -2.75 13.58
CA SER A 344 10.03 -3.21 14.31
C SER A 344 9.68 -4.00 15.58
N ARG A 345 8.62 -3.62 16.30
CA ARG A 345 8.13 -4.36 17.48
C ARG A 345 7.35 -5.61 17.08
N LEU A 346 6.53 -5.53 16.03
CA LEU A 346 5.69 -6.65 15.58
C LEU A 346 6.47 -7.78 14.91
N ILE A 347 7.71 -7.54 14.46
CA ILE A 347 8.63 -8.60 14.02
C ILE A 347 9.07 -9.46 15.22
N ALA A 348 9.29 -8.84 16.39
CA ALA A 348 9.77 -9.54 17.57
C ALA A 348 8.66 -10.28 18.32
N LEU A 349 7.45 -9.72 18.36
CA LEU A 349 6.30 -10.31 19.03
C LEU A 349 5.01 -10.08 18.22
N PRO A 350 4.31 -11.14 17.77
CA PRO A 350 3.06 -11.02 17.05
C PRO A 350 1.99 -10.25 17.83
N PHE A 351 1.19 -9.45 17.13
CA PHE A 351 0.19 -8.61 17.78
C PHE A 351 -0.85 -9.37 18.63
N PRO A 352 -1.35 -10.56 18.24
CA PRO A 352 -2.25 -11.35 19.08
C PRO A 352 -1.62 -11.79 20.41
N ASP A 353 -0.34 -12.15 20.40
CA ASP A 353 0.39 -12.51 21.63
C ASP A 353 0.61 -11.29 22.52
N ILE A 354 0.80 -10.10 21.91
CA ILE A 354 0.81 -8.84 22.66
C ILE A 354 -0.49 -8.67 23.42
N ILE A 355 -1.65 -8.82 22.75
CA ILE A 355 -2.96 -8.70 23.38
C ILE A 355 -3.17 -9.78 24.47
N ARG A 356 -2.68 -11.00 24.26
CA ARG A 356 -2.79 -12.11 25.22
C ARG A 356 -2.06 -11.84 26.52
N ASP A 357 -0.80 -11.41 26.43
CA ASP A 357 0.14 -11.38 27.55
C ASP A 357 0.42 -9.97 28.07
N TYR A 358 -0.30 -8.96 27.59
CA TYR A 358 -0.15 -7.57 28.02
C TYR A 358 -0.39 -7.43 29.52
N LYS A 359 0.52 -6.72 30.21
CA LYS A 359 0.41 -6.41 31.63
C LYS A 359 0.76 -4.95 31.90
N VAL A 360 0.23 -4.44 33.01
CA VAL A 360 0.50 -3.08 33.47
C VAL A 360 1.19 -3.15 34.82
N ILE A 361 2.19 -2.30 35.03
CA ILE A 361 2.87 -2.15 36.30
C ILE A 361 2.32 -0.87 36.94
N SER A 362 1.69 -1.01 38.11
CA SER A 362 1.21 0.11 38.91
C SER A 362 1.82 0.01 40.29
N GLU A 363 2.50 1.06 40.74
CA GLU A 363 3.14 1.11 42.07
C GLU A 363 4.11 -0.07 42.36
N GLY A 364 4.80 -0.54 41.32
CA GLY A 364 5.73 -1.67 41.42
C GLY A 364 5.08 -3.06 41.45
N VAL A 365 3.75 -3.13 41.36
CA VAL A 365 2.99 -4.39 41.28
C VAL A 365 2.56 -4.64 39.83
N VAL A 366 2.84 -5.85 39.34
CA VAL A 366 2.37 -6.31 38.03
C VAL A 366 0.90 -6.71 38.15
N SER A 367 0.00 -5.99 37.48
CA SER A 367 -1.42 -6.33 37.46
C SER A 367 -1.73 -7.47 36.49
N GLU A 368 -2.93 -8.03 36.63
CA GLU A 368 -3.52 -8.90 35.59
C GLU A 368 -3.69 -8.14 34.27
N ASN A 369 -3.90 -8.89 33.19
CA ASN A 369 -4.12 -8.32 31.87
C ASN A 369 -5.39 -7.44 31.88
N PRO A 370 -5.28 -6.13 31.60
CA PRO A 370 -6.43 -5.23 31.61
C PRO A 370 -7.38 -5.47 30.44
N LEU A 371 -6.95 -6.18 29.39
CA LEU A 371 -7.72 -6.44 28.17
C LEU A 371 -8.59 -7.69 28.38
N LYS A 372 -9.91 -7.49 28.45
CA LYS A 372 -10.88 -8.56 28.70
C LYS A 372 -11.85 -8.77 27.55
N PHE A 373 -12.40 -7.68 27.02
CA PHE A 373 -13.41 -7.71 25.96
C PHE A 373 -12.98 -6.84 24.78
N LEU A 374 -12.92 -7.41 23.59
CA LEU A 374 -12.82 -6.62 22.37
C LEU A 374 -14.17 -5.93 22.12
N TYR A 375 -14.14 -4.65 21.82
CA TYR A 375 -15.34 -3.87 21.53
C TYR A 375 -16.18 -4.53 20.40
N PRO A 376 -17.53 -4.61 20.54
CA PRO A 376 -18.30 -4.03 21.64
C PRO A 376 -18.39 -4.88 22.92
N ASP A 377 -18.40 -6.20 22.81
CA ASP A 377 -18.68 -7.15 23.90
C ASP A 377 -18.17 -8.57 23.62
N ILE A 378 -17.08 -8.70 22.85
CA ILE A 378 -16.52 -9.99 22.45
C ILE A 378 -15.42 -10.39 23.43
N PRO A 379 -15.47 -11.56 24.11
CA PRO A 379 -14.38 -12.03 24.95
C PRO A 379 -13.04 -12.07 24.19
N LYS A 380 -11.96 -11.58 24.81
CA LYS A 380 -10.62 -11.50 24.20
C LYS A 380 -10.21 -12.82 23.54
N ASP A 381 -10.36 -13.93 24.26
CA ASP A 381 -9.90 -15.22 23.76
C ASP A 381 -10.85 -15.81 22.71
N GLU A 382 -12.12 -15.39 22.64
CA GLU A 382 -13.00 -15.73 21.51
C GLU A 382 -12.51 -15.05 20.22
N ALA A 383 -12.07 -13.80 20.34
CA ALA A 383 -11.52 -13.05 19.22
C ALA A 383 -10.13 -13.57 18.79
N PHE A 384 -9.18 -13.70 19.73
CA PHE A 384 -7.76 -13.82 19.39
C PHE A 384 -7.13 -15.21 19.54
N SER A 385 -7.79 -16.17 20.20
CA SER A 385 -7.19 -17.48 20.54
C SER A 385 -6.62 -18.23 19.35
N ARG A 386 -7.32 -18.18 18.20
CA ARG A 386 -6.89 -18.81 16.93
C ARG A 386 -5.60 -18.25 16.34
N TYR A 387 -5.14 -17.08 16.77
CA TYR A 387 -3.91 -16.46 16.26
C TYR A 387 -2.77 -16.45 17.27
N TYR A 388 -2.97 -17.03 18.46
CA TYR A 388 -1.92 -17.13 19.45
C TYR A 388 -0.81 -18.06 18.95
N THR A 389 0.43 -17.62 19.12
CA THR A 389 1.58 -18.48 18.83
C THR A 389 1.60 -19.56 19.91
N ASN A 390 1.46 -20.82 19.49
CA ASN A 390 1.61 -21.95 20.39
C ASN A 390 3.11 -22.18 20.62
N PRO A 391 3.64 -22.03 21.85
CA PRO A 391 5.01 -22.42 22.12
C PRO A 391 5.09 -23.93 21.95
N GLN A 392 5.62 -24.39 20.80
CA GLN A 392 5.93 -25.80 20.64
C GLN A 392 6.84 -26.20 21.81
N SER A 393 6.35 -27.08 22.68
CA SER A 393 7.14 -27.67 23.76
C SER A 393 8.16 -28.61 23.12
N LYS A 394 9.18 -28.06 22.47
CA LYS A 394 10.36 -28.84 22.15
C LYS A 394 11.01 -29.17 23.48
N VAL A 395 11.00 -30.46 23.82
CA VAL A 395 11.70 -31.02 24.97
C VAL A 395 13.20 -30.77 24.72
N HIS A 396 13.66 -29.62 25.15
CA HIS A 396 15.05 -29.21 25.13
C HIS A 396 15.47 -28.87 26.56
N PRO A 397 16.73 -29.09 26.95
CA PRO A 397 17.20 -28.94 28.33
C PRO A 397 17.27 -27.47 28.80
N TYR A 398 16.72 -26.54 28.03
CA TYR A 398 16.80 -25.09 28.29
C TYR A 398 15.48 -24.56 28.85
N LEU A 399 15.58 -23.61 29.77
CA LEU A 399 14.42 -22.87 30.28
C LEU A 399 13.82 -22.04 29.15
N SER A 400 12.52 -22.22 28.90
CA SER A 400 11.79 -21.42 27.91
C SER A 400 11.64 -19.98 28.39
N ALA A 401 12.04 -19.02 27.54
CA ALA A 401 11.85 -17.59 27.78
C ALA A 401 10.76 -17.05 26.84
N VAL A 402 9.88 -16.19 27.38
CA VAL A 402 8.77 -15.57 26.64
C VAL A 402 8.85 -14.06 26.79
N LEU A 403 8.73 -13.33 25.67
CA LEU A 403 8.65 -11.88 25.68
C LEU A 403 7.24 -11.46 26.10
N MET A 404 7.15 -10.64 27.16
CA MET A 404 5.88 -10.09 27.64
C MET A 404 5.85 -8.57 27.46
N PRO A 405 4.82 -8.00 26.82
CA PRO A 405 4.69 -6.55 26.70
C PRO A 405 4.14 -5.97 28.01
N MET A 406 4.88 -5.02 28.58
CA MET A 406 4.52 -4.37 29.84
C MET A 406 4.62 -2.85 29.70
N SER A 407 3.71 -2.14 30.34
CA SER A 407 3.78 -0.67 30.48
C SER A 407 3.71 -0.26 31.95
N GLU A 408 4.48 0.75 32.31
CA GLU A 408 4.45 1.35 33.65
C GLU A 408 3.47 2.52 33.68
N LEU A 409 2.52 2.49 34.61
CA LEU A 409 1.63 3.62 34.88
C LEU A 409 2.37 4.65 35.75
N PRO A 410 2.34 5.95 35.39
CA PRO A 410 2.86 7.00 36.26
C PRO A 410 2.12 6.99 37.61
N PRO A 411 2.81 7.25 38.74
CA PRO A 411 2.16 7.35 40.04
C PRO A 411 1.09 8.45 40.04
N ASN A 412 -0.05 8.17 40.69
CA ASN A 412 -1.17 9.09 40.85
C ASN A 412 -0.66 10.43 41.42
N GLY A 413 -0.72 11.50 40.62
CA GLY A 413 -0.21 12.83 40.99
C GLY A 413 0.82 13.42 40.01
N SER A 414 1.28 12.66 39.02
CA SER A 414 2.00 13.23 37.88
C SER A 414 1.02 13.92 36.94
N VAL A 415 1.22 15.23 36.73
CA VAL A 415 0.52 16.04 35.72
C VAL A 415 0.60 15.31 34.38
N PRO A 416 -0.49 15.19 33.60
CA PRO A 416 -0.37 14.68 32.24
C PRO A 416 0.67 15.53 31.52
N LEU A 417 1.80 14.91 31.16
CA LEU A 417 2.78 15.56 30.31
C LEU A 417 1.99 16.12 29.11
N PRO A 418 2.24 17.38 28.71
CA PRO A 418 1.59 17.93 27.53
C PRO A 418 1.79 16.93 26.38
N PRO A 419 0.84 16.82 25.43
CA PRO A 419 0.99 15.91 24.30
C PRO A 419 2.40 16.12 23.75
N CYS A 420 3.22 15.08 23.80
CA CYS A 420 4.62 15.17 23.44
C CYS A 420 4.67 15.63 21.98
N SER A 421 4.79 16.94 21.77
CA SER A 421 5.52 17.49 20.66
C SER A 421 6.96 17.15 21.01
N SER A 422 7.39 15.94 20.65
CA SER A 422 8.81 15.62 20.61
C SER A 422 9.47 16.82 19.92
N PRO A 423 10.34 17.60 20.58
CA PRO A 423 11.30 18.35 19.84
C PRO A 423 12.25 17.28 19.33
N GLU A 424 11.95 16.70 18.17
CA GLU A 424 13.02 16.12 17.38
C GLU A 424 14.07 17.23 17.28
N PRO A 425 15.34 16.98 17.64
CA PRO A 425 16.38 17.96 17.41
C PRO A 425 16.30 18.38 15.94
N PRO A 426 16.52 19.66 15.59
CA PRO A 426 16.40 20.11 14.21
C PRO A 426 17.25 19.21 13.32
N MET A 427 16.56 18.34 12.58
CA MET A 427 17.20 17.37 11.70
C MET A 427 17.81 18.16 10.57
N THR A 428 19.14 18.17 10.50
CA THR A 428 19.83 18.71 9.33
C THR A 428 19.46 17.86 8.10
N PRO A 429 19.41 18.43 6.89
CA PRO A 429 19.03 17.70 5.67
C PRO A 429 19.82 16.38 5.45
N GLY A 430 21.03 16.27 6.01
CA GLY A 430 21.85 15.06 5.97
C GLY A 430 21.34 13.90 6.84
N ALA A 431 20.69 14.17 7.99
CA ALA A 431 20.18 13.14 8.88
C ALA A 431 18.91 12.48 8.34
N PHE A 432 18.08 13.23 7.60
CA PHE A 432 16.94 12.70 6.84
C PHE A 432 17.41 11.71 5.75
N HIS A 433 18.50 12.04 5.05
CA HIS A 433 19.09 11.14 4.04
C HIS A 433 19.61 9.83 4.66
N MET A 434 20.22 9.89 5.85
CA MET A 434 20.74 8.70 6.55
C MET A 434 19.64 7.75 7.04
N LEU A 435 18.56 8.26 7.64
CA LEU A 435 17.43 7.42 8.08
C LEU A 435 16.70 6.76 6.90
N HIS A 436 16.59 7.48 5.78
CA HIS A 436 16.04 6.93 4.54
C HIS A 436 16.95 5.86 3.92
N GLN A 437 18.26 5.97 4.13
CA GLN A 437 19.26 4.99 3.68
C GLN A 437 19.29 3.74 4.57
N GLN A 438 19.09 3.88 5.89
CA GLN A 438 19.00 2.73 6.81
C GLN A 438 17.73 1.88 6.59
N LEU A 439 16.60 2.49 6.21
CA LEU A 439 15.42 1.74 5.75
C LEU A 439 15.64 1.00 4.41
N CYS A 440 16.69 1.35 3.66
CA CYS A 440 17.04 0.69 2.39
C CYS A 440 18.04 -0.47 2.54
N PHE A 441 18.72 -0.62 3.68
CA PHE A 441 19.81 -1.61 3.82
C PHE A 441 19.38 -2.99 4.34
N ASP A 442 18.17 -3.13 4.91
CA ASP A 442 17.70 -4.43 5.45
C ASP A 442 17.09 -5.37 4.39
N ALA A 443 17.38 -5.15 3.11
CA ALA A 443 17.03 -6.08 2.05
C ALA A 443 18.25 -6.43 1.20
N MET A 444 18.80 -7.62 1.47
CA MET A 444 19.76 -8.40 0.69
C MET A 444 21.23 -8.32 1.12
N SER A 445 21.59 -9.17 2.08
CA SER A 445 22.89 -9.86 2.08
C SER A 445 22.64 -11.30 1.62
N PRO A 446 23.26 -11.81 0.55
CA PRO A 446 23.18 -13.22 0.20
C PRO A 446 24.01 -14.05 1.21
N PRO A 447 23.61 -15.28 1.57
CA PRO A 447 24.52 -16.16 2.30
C PRO A 447 25.68 -16.54 1.37
N TYR A 448 26.87 -16.45 1.93
CA TYR A 448 28.15 -16.73 1.30
C TYR A 448 28.19 -18.08 0.58
N SER A 449 28.85 -18.07 -0.58
CA SER A 449 29.40 -19.26 -1.23
C SER A 449 30.59 -19.79 -0.43
N GLU A 450 30.61 -21.10 -0.18
CA GLU A 450 31.82 -21.92 -0.30
C GLU A 450 31.60 -22.91 -1.45
#